data_AF-A0A942FVE1-F1
#
_entry.id   AF-A0A942FVE1-F1
#
_cell.length_a   1.000
_cell.length_b   1.000
_cell.length_c   1.000
_cell.angle_alpha   90.00
_cell.angle_beta   90.00
_cell.angle_gamma   90.00
#
_symmetry.space_group_name_H-M   'P 1'
#
loop_
_entity.id
_entity.type
_entity.pdbx_description
1 polymer ?
#
loop_
_entity_poly.entity_id
_entity_poly.type
_entity_poly.pdbx_seq_one_letter_code
_entity_poly.pdbx_strand_id
1 'polypeptide(L)'
;MKWSALHDAVGVVGMLAGLAAEPMRPEVRNFPAVMRDLGGWRREQAEQAIDDLSAIMELGLAALMAVNARGANPAVPALALWQEFHAARTALLALVPPASSQAPRRFM
;
A
#
# COMPACT_ATOMS: atom_id res chain seq x y z
N MET A 1 -8.50 9.11 -5.09
CA MET A 1 -7.80 9.12 -3.77
C MET A 1 -6.52 8.30 -3.92
N LYS A 2 -5.36 8.77 -3.41
CA LYS A 2 -4.02 8.18 -3.61
C LYS A 2 -3.93 6.68 -3.28
N TRP A 3 -4.63 6.23 -2.23
CA TRP A 3 -4.69 4.83 -1.83
C TRP A 3 -5.18 3.89 -2.93
N SER A 4 -6.27 4.23 -3.63
CA SER A 4 -6.77 3.39 -4.73
C SER A 4 -5.76 3.33 -5.88
N ALA A 5 -5.16 4.47 -6.23
CA ALA A 5 -4.19 4.56 -7.31
C ALA A 5 -2.92 3.74 -7.00
N LEU A 6 -2.49 3.68 -5.74
CA LEU A 6 -1.41 2.81 -5.28
C LEU A 6 -1.71 1.32 -5.55
N HIS A 7 -2.95 0.90 -5.32
CA HIS A 7 -3.37 -0.47 -5.57
C HIS A 7 -3.49 -0.79 -7.07
N ASP A 8 -3.92 0.17 -7.88
CA ASP A 8 -3.90 0.03 -9.33
C ASP A 8 -2.45 -0.10 -9.84
N ALA A 9 -1.55 0.75 -9.33
CA ALA A 9 -0.13 0.75 -9.68
C ALA A 9 0.56 -0.57 -9.29
N VAL A 10 0.35 -1.08 -8.07
CA VAL A 10 0.95 -2.38 -7.68
C VAL A 10 0.36 -3.53 -8.49
N GLY A 11 -0.89 -3.42 -8.96
CA GLY A 11 -1.47 -4.37 -9.92
C GLY A 11 -0.65 -4.44 -11.21
N VAL A 12 -0.26 -3.28 -11.77
CA VAL A 12 0.62 -3.21 -12.94
C VAL A 12 2.00 -3.81 -12.65
N VAL A 13 2.60 -3.46 -11.50
CA VAL A 13 3.89 -4.02 -11.09
C VAL A 13 3.80 -5.55 -10.96
N GLY A 14 2.72 -6.07 -10.37
CA GLY A 14 2.46 -7.52 -10.27
C GLY A 14 2.35 -8.19 -11.64
N MET A 15 1.66 -7.57 -12.61
CA MET A 15 1.60 -8.07 -13.98
C MET A 15 2.99 -8.13 -14.64
N LEU A 16 3.82 -7.10 -14.47
CA LEU A 16 5.20 -7.09 -14.97
C LEU A 16 6.08 -8.16 -14.31
N ALA A 17 5.79 -8.51 -13.06
CA ALA A 17 6.43 -9.60 -12.33
C ALA A 17 5.90 -11.00 -12.70
N GLY A 18 4.88 -11.10 -13.56
CA GLY A 18 4.24 -12.38 -13.92
C GLY A 18 3.34 -12.97 -12.83
N LEU A 19 2.85 -12.14 -11.90
CA LEU A 19 1.97 -12.54 -10.82
C LEU A 19 0.50 -12.41 -11.22
N ALA A 20 -0.34 -13.27 -10.65
CA ALA A 20 -1.79 -13.10 -10.71
C ALA A 20 -2.24 -11.89 -9.88
N ALA A 21 -3.33 -11.26 -10.30
CA ALA A 21 -3.92 -10.14 -9.57
C ALA A 21 -4.36 -10.58 -8.15
N GLU A 22 -3.97 -9.81 -7.14
CA GLU A 22 -4.42 -10.04 -5.76
C GLU A 22 -5.87 -9.53 -5.58
N PRO A 23 -6.78 -10.32 -4.99
CA PRO A 23 -8.12 -9.83 -4.67
C PRO A 23 -8.07 -8.74 -3.59
N MET A 24 -8.79 -7.65 -3.82
CA MET A 24 -8.90 -6.54 -2.87
C MET A 24 -9.65 -6.97 -1.60
N ARG A 25 -8.95 -7.02 -0.47
CA ARG A 25 -9.53 -7.37 0.84
C ARG A 25 -10.28 -6.18 1.48
N PRO A 26 -11.33 -6.41 2.27
CA PRO A 26 -12.09 -5.34 2.92
C PRO A 26 -11.25 -4.43 3.83
N GLU A 27 -10.30 -4.99 4.56
CA GLU A 27 -9.44 -4.25 5.51
C GLU A 27 -8.54 -3.25 4.76
N VAL A 28 -8.03 -3.68 3.60
CA VAL A 28 -7.24 -2.84 2.69
C VAL A 28 -8.12 -1.73 2.11
N ARG A 29 -9.30 -2.08 1.58
CA ARG A 29 -10.20 -1.12 0.95
C ARG A 29 -10.69 -0.05 1.93
N ASN A 30 -11.02 -0.45 3.15
CA ASN A 30 -11.62 0.43 4.16
C ASN A 30 -10.59 1.24 4.94
N PHE A 31 -9.30 0.94 4.81
CA PHE A 31 -8.20 1.58 5.55
C PHE A 31 -8.28 3.13 5.58
N PRO A 32 -8.48 3.85 4.46
CA PRO A 32 -8.54 5.31 4.50
C PRO A 32 -9.70 5.86 5.34
N ALA A 33 -10.85 5.18 5.33
CA ALA A 33 -11.99 5.57 6.16
C ALA A 33 -11.68 5.35 7.64
N VAL A 34 -11.12 4.19 7.99
CA VAL A 34 -10.70 3.87 9.37
C VAL A 34 -9.68 4.88 9.90
N MET A 35 -8.66 5.22 9.11
CA MET A 35 -7.64 6.19 9.54
C MET A 35 -8.20 7.60 9.72
N ARG A 36 -9.14 8.02 8.87
CA ARG A 36 -9.84 9.29 9.03
C ARG A 36 -10.60 9.33 10.36
N ASP A 37 -11.28 8.24 10.71
CA ASP A 37 -12.09 8.14 11.92
C ASP A 37 -11.22 8.05 13.19
N LEU A 38 -10.02 7.44 13.10
CA LEU A 38 -9.04 7.41 14.19
C LEU A 38 -8.40 8.77 14.47
N GLY A 39 -8.07 9.53 13.42
CA GLY A 39 -7.43 10.85 13.54
C GLY A 39 -6.06 10.83 14.22
N GLY A 40 -5.60 12.03 14.60
CA GLY A 40 -4.36 12.26 15.34
C GLY A 40 -3.09 11.72 14.65
N TRP A 41 -2.07 11.41 15.46
CA TRP A 41 -0.74 11.02 14.97
C TRP A 41 -0.76 9.79 14.05
N ARG A 42 -1.68 8.85 14.26
CA ARG A 42 -1.79 7.65 13.40
C ARG A 42 -2.21 8.03 11.99
N ARG A 43 -3.19 8.92 11.89
CA ARG A 43 -3.67 9.44 10.60
C ARG A 43 -2.57 10.21 9.88
N GLU A 44 -1.90 11.12 10.57
CA GLU A 44 -0.79 11.90 10.02
C GLU A 44 0.33 10.97 9.52
N GLN A 45 0.69 9.96 10.31
CA GLN A 45 1.71 9.00 9.90
C GLN A 45 1.28 8.15 8.70
N ALA A 46 0.01 7.74 8.62
CA ALA A 46 -0.50 7.01 7.48
C ALA A 46 -0.56 7.87 6.21
N GLU A 47 -0.96 9.13 6.33
CA GLU A 47 -0.99 10.07 5.21
C GLU A 47 0.42 10.30 4.65
N GLN A 48 1.40 10.56 5.51
CA GLN A 48 2.81 10.70 5.10
C GLN A 48 3.34 9.43 4.43
N ALA A 49 3.12 8.26 5.03
CA ALA A 49 3.61 7.00 4.49
C ALA A 49 2.93 6.63 3.16
N ILE A 50 1.66 7.01 2.95
CA ILE A 50 0.99 6.87 1.64
C ILE A 50 1.64 7.78 0.60
N ASP A 51 2.04 8.99 0.98
CA ASP A 51 2.70 9.93 0.08
C ASP A 51 4.10 9.44 -0.32
N ASP A 52 4.88 8.95 0.65
CA ASP A 52 6.20 8.37 0.41
C ASP A 52 6.09 7.12 -0.49
N LEU A 53 5.13 6.24 -0.19
CA LEU A 53 4.90 5.04 -1.00
C LEU A 53 4.43 5.39 -2.41
N SER A 54 3.66 6.47 -2.58
CA SER A 54 3.24 6.95 -3.90
C SER A 54 4.44 7.40 -4.73
N ALA A 55 5.38 8.14 -4.14
CA ALA A 55 6.61 8.56 -4.82
C ALA A 55 7.49 7.37 -5.21
N ILE A 56 7.63 6.37 -4.32
CA ILE A 56 8.37 5.14 -4.60
C ILE A 56 7.73 4.37 -5.77
N MET A 57 6.41 4.23 -5.77
CA MET A 57 5.68 3.51 -6.82
C MET A 57 5.74 4.23 -8.17
N GLU A 58 5.59 5.55 -8.18
CA GLU A 58 5.69 6.35 -9.41
C GLU A 58 7.08 6.21 -10.04
N LEU A 59 8.14 6.40 -9.25
CA LEU A 59 9.52 6.27 -9.71
C LEU A 59 9.85 4.84 -10.14
N GLY A 60 9.46 3.85 -9.33
CA GLY A 60 9.70 2.45 -9.60
C GLY A 60 9.00 1.97 -10.88
N LEU A 61 7.73 2.33 -11.07
CA LEU A 61 6.98 2.00 -12.27
C LEU A 61 7.58 2.66 -13.52
N ALA A 62 7.97 3.94 -13.44
CA ALA A 62 8.65 4.62 -14.53
C ALA A 62 9.95 3.91 -14.93
N ALA A 63 10.76 3.47 -13.96
CA ALA A 63 11.98 2.71 -14.21
C ALA A 63 11.71 1.35 -14.87
N LEU A 64 10.70 0.60 -14.40
CA LEU A 64 10.30 -0.68 -14.98
C LEU A 64 9.80 -0.52 -16.42
N MET A 65 9.01 0.51 -16.70
CA MET A 65 8.57 0.83 -18.06
C MET A 65 9.75 1.19 -18.97
N ALA A 66 10.75 1.92 -18.47
CA ALA A 66 11.94 2.26 -19.24
C ALA A 66 12.79 1.03 -19.57
N VAL A 67 12.93 0.07 -18.64
CA VAL A 67 13.60 -1.22 -18.88
C VAL A 67 12.84 -2.03 -19.94
N ASN A 68 11.52 -2.15 -19.79
CA ASN A 68 10.67 -2.87 -20.73
C ASN A 68 10.70 -2.26 -22.14
N ALA A 69 10.66 -0.93 -22.25
CA ALA A 69 10.73 -0.20 -23.52
C ALA A 69 12.07 -0.41 -24.26
N ARG A 70 13.14 -0.79 -23.55
CA ARG A 70 14.44 -1.17 -24.12
C ARG A 70 14.51 -2.64 -24.52
N GLY A 71 13.41 -3.40 -24.40
CA GLY A 71 13.33 -4.82 -24.70
C GLY A 71 13.92 -5.74 -23.62
N ALA A 72 14.30 -5.19 -22.47
CA ALA A 72 14.79 -5.98 -21.34
C ALA A 72 13.63 -6.46 -20.47
N ASN A 73 13.78 -7.62 -19.84
CA ASN A 73 12.74 -8.20 -18.97
C ASN A 73 12.74 -7.51 -17.59
N PRO A 74 11.65 -6.81 -17.19
CA PRO A 74 11.56 -6.13 -15.89
C PRO A 74 11.10 -7.03 -14.74
N ALA A 75 10.87 -8.33 -14.95
CA ALA A 75 10.17 -9.19 -13.98
C ALA A 75 10.82 -9.25 -12.58
N VAL A 76 12.15 -9.39 -12.52
CA VAL A 76 12.88 -9.47 -11.24
C VAL A 76 12.78 -8.17 -10.43
N PRO A 77 13.12 -6.99 -10.97
CA PRO A 77 12.95 -5.74 -10.22
C PRO A 77 11.47 -5.41 -9.97
N ALA A 78 10.54 -5.84 -10.83
CA ALA A 78 9.10 -5.72 -10.57
C ALA A 78 8.66 -6.54 -9.36
N LEU A 79 9.15 -7.79 -9.24
CA LEU A 79 8.86 -8.65 -8.08
C LEU A 79 9.38 -8.02 -6.78
N ALA A 80 10.59 -7.45 -6.79
CA ALA A 80 11.13 -6.76 -5.62
C ALA A 80 10.27 -5.57 -5.21
N LEU A 81 9.91 -4.69 -6.15
CA LEU A 81 9.03 -3.53 -5.86
C LEU A 81 7.65 -3.97 -5.36
N TRP A 82 7.10 -5.05 -5.91
CA TRP A 82 5.84 -5.64 -5.45
C TRP A 82 5.96 -6.09 -3.98
N GLN A 83 7.03 -6.80 -3.62
CA GLN A 83 7.25 -7.26 -2.24
C GLN A 83 7.39 -6.08 -1.27
N GLU A 84 8.14 -5.04 -1.64
CA GLU A 84 8.30 -3.83 -0.84
C GLU A 84 6.96 -3.10 -0.62
N PHE A 85 6.13 -2.97 -1.66
CA PHE A 85 4.79 -2.40 -1.52
C PHE A 85 3.95 -3.19 -0.51
N HIS A 86 3.99 -4.52 -0.58
CA HIS A 86 3.23 -5.38 0.32
C HIS A 86 3.71 -5.30 1.78
N ALA A 87 5.03 -5.20 1.99
CA ALA A 87 5.61 -4.94 3.30
C ALA A 87 5.14 -3.58 3.86
N ALA A 88 5.25 -2.52 3.06
CA ALA A 88 4.81 -1.18 3.43
C ALA A 88 3.30 -1.11 3.73
N ARG A 89 2.47 -1.75 2.90
CA ARG A 89 1.02 -1.87 3.14
C ARG A 89 0.72 -2.59 4.43
N THR A 90 1.44 -3.67 4.73
CA THR A 90 1.25 -4.42 5.98
C THR A 90 1.59 -3.55 7.19
N ALA A 91 2.66 -2.76 7.12
CA ALA A 91 3.01 -1.79 8.16
C ALA A 91 1.95 -0.69 8.33
N LEU A 92 1.40 -0.17 7.22
CA LEU A 92 0.29 0.79 7.24
C LEU A 92 -0.95 0.23 7.93
N LEU A 93 -1.36 -1.00 7.59
CA LEU A 93 -2.52 -1.65 8.21
C LEU A 93 -2.31 -1.90 9.71
N ALA A 94 -1.06 -2.12 10.16
CA ALA A 94 -0.73 -2.29 11.57
C ALA A 94 -0.89 -1.01 12.41
N LEU A 95 -1.07 0.16 11.78
CA LEU A 95 -1.44 1.39 12.51
C LEU A 95 -2.85 1.32 13.09
N VAL A 96 -3.74 0.49 12.51
CA VAL A 96 -5.11 0.32 13.00
C VAL A 96 -5.08 -0.41 14.34
N PRO A 97 -5.61 0.17 15.43
CA PRO A 97 -5.64 -0.50 16.72
C PRO A 97 -6.42 -1.82 16.67
N PRO A 98 -6.00 -2.86 17.41
CA PRO A 98 -6.78 -4.09 17.54
C PRO A 98 -8.12 -3.80 18.23
N ALA A 99 -9.18 -4.49 17.81
CA ALA A 99 -10.55 -4.30 18.28
C ALA A 99 -10.72 -4.38 19.81
N SER A 100 -9.81 -5.06 20.52
CA SER A 100 -9.82 -5.20 21.98
C SER A 100 -9.40 -3.95 22.77
N SER A 101 -8.86 -2.93 22.10
CA SER A 101 -8.42 -1.68 22.74
C SER A 101 -9.53 -0.63 22.95
N GLN A 102 -10.76 -0.92 22.49
CA GLN A 102 -11.98 -0.13 22.71
C GLN A 102 -12.91 -0.78 23.77
N ALA A 103 -12.39 -1.27 24.89
CA ALA A 103 -13.26 -1.54 26.03
C ALA A 103 -13.61 -0.20 26.70
N PRO A 104 -14.90 0.15 26.89
CA PRO A 104 -15.24 1.34 27.66
C PRO A 104 -14.75 1.14 29.10
N ARG A 105 -13.96 2.09 29.61
CA ARG A 105 -13.64 2.16 31.04
C ARG A 105 -14.94 2.38 31.79
N ARG A 106 -15.59 1.29 32.21
CA ARG A 106 -16.67 1.32 33.18
C ARG A 106 -16.03 1.66 34.52
N PHE A 107 -16.04 2.94 34.87
CA PHE A 107 -15.84 3.33 36.26
C PHE A 107 -17.12 2.95 37.02
N MET A 108 -16.95 2.07 38.01
CA MET A 108 -17.94 1.75 39.04
C MET A 108 -17.83 2.75 40.18
#